data_AF-A0A401YHP9-F1
#
_entry.id   AF-A0A401YHP9-F1
#
_cell.length_a   1.000
_cell.length_b   1.000
_cell.length_c   1.000
_cell.angle_alpha   90.00
_cell.angle_beta   90.00
_cell.angle_gamma   90.00
#
_symmetry.space_group_name_H-M   'P 1'
#
loop_
_entity.id
_entity.type
_entity.pdbx_description
1 polymer ?
#
loop_
_entity_poly.entity_id
_entity_poly.type
_entity_poly.pdbx_seq_one_letter_code
_entity_poly.pdbx_strand_id
1 'polypeptide(L)'
;MSLTFERLLIILLVGALAVAVASLTVAVRRLRAIAGNELPELRHEVTRLELNRAELERLSVTDPLTGVWNYRYLQLVLDREVMRATRFGRPLGLLMLDLDHFRAVNERHGHQGAGAVLREVAQRLALEIRQVDTIARYGGEEFVILLPETDAAGAAKVAERLCYAVRRGTFGTATDPVPLTMAIGTAVLPGDGTHATTLLRAADRALARAKRAGGDRFCGPDPAETGSPADNRPIAGLHGTPGDITR
;
A
#
# COMPACT_ATOMS: atom_id res chain seq x y z
N MET A 1 23.09 86.03 -11.82
CA MET A 1 22.26 85.17 -12.69
C MET A 1 22.66 83.68 -12.67
N SER A 2 23.79 83.30 -12.05
CA SER A 2 24.24 81.89 -11.96
C SER A 2 23.54 81.09 -10.84
N LEU A 3 23.40 81.67 -9.63
CA LEU A 3 22.82 80.99 -8.46
C LEU A 3 21.35 80.56 -8.62
N THR A 4 20.58 81.26 -9.45
CA THR A 4 19.17 80.96 -9.72
C THR A 4 19.00 79.78 -10.67
N PHE A 5 19.92 79.60 -11.61
CA PHE A 5 19.90 78.51 -12.59
C PHE A 5 20.29 77.18 -11.94
N GLU A 6 21.32 77.18 -11.10
CA GLU A 6 21.78 76.00 -10.35
C GLU A 6 20.69 75.48 -9.38
N ARG A 7 19.99 76.40 -8.70
CA ARG A 7 18.82 76.05 -7.87
C ARG A 7 17.67 75.45 -8.70
N LEU A 8 17.40 75.99 -9.88
CA LEU A 8 16.37 75.46 -10.78
C LEU A 8 16.72 74.04 -11.27
N LEU A 9 17.98 73.81 -11.62
CA LEU A 9 18.49 72.50 -12.05
C LEU A 9 18.36 71.44 -10.94
N ILE A 10 18.73 71.78 -9.71
CA ILE A 10 18.60 70.89 -8.54
C ILE A 10 17.13 70.55 -8.30
N ILE A 11 16.22 71.53 -8.35
CA ILE A 11 14.78 71.30 -8.15
C ILE A 11 14.24 70.33 -9.22
N LEU A 12 14.62 70.51 -10.49
CA LEU A 12 14.20 69.63 -11.58
C LEU A 12 14.75 68.20 -11.41
N LEU A 13 16.01 68.06 -11.00
CA LEU A 13 16.65 66.75 -10.82
C LEU A 13 16.05 65.98 -9.63
N VAL A 14 15.78 66.67 -8.52
CA VAL A 14 15.08 66.11 -7.36
C VAL A 14 13.65 65.72 -7.74
N GLY A 15 12.94 66.56 -8.50
CA GLY A 15 11.60 66.24 -9.00
C GLY A 15 11.59 65.00 -9.90
N ALA A 16 12.53 64.90 -10.83
CA ALA A 16 12.67 63.74 -11.72
C ALA A 16 12.98 62.45 -10.94
N LEU A 17 13.87 62.53 -9.94
CA LEU A 17 14.18 61.39 -9.07
C LEU A 17 12.95 60.94 -8.27
N ALA A 18 12.18 61.87 -7.72
CA ALA A 18 10.95 61.55 -6.98
C ALA A 18 9.93 60.82 -7.86
N VAL A 19 9.76 61.26 -9.12
CA VAL A 19 8.89 60.59 -10.09
C VAL A 19 9.41 59.19 -10.44
N ALA A 20 10.72 59.02 -10.65
CA ALA A 20 11.32 57.71 -10.95
C ALA A 20 11.18 56.71 -9.78
N VAL A 21 11.35 57.17 -8.54
CA VAL A 21 11.12 56.34 -7.34
C VAL A 21 9.63 55.98 -7.21
N ALA A 22 8.73 56.94 -7.47
CA ALA A 22 7.29 56.68 -7.44
C ALA A 22 6.87 55.66 -8.52
N SER A 23 7.41 55.75 -9.74
CA SER A 23 7.11 54.80 -10.81
C SER A 23 7.66 53.40 -10.51
N LEU A 24 8.88 53.31 -9.97
CA LEU A 24 9.48 52.04 -9.55
C LEU A 24 8.71 51.38 -8.41
N THR A 25 8.28 52.15 -7.40
CA THR A 25 7.48 51.60 -6.29
C THR A 25 6.12 51.09 -6.77
N VAL A 26 5.46 51.79 -7.70
CA VAL A 26 4.24 51.31 -8.35
C VAL A 26 4.50 50.03 -9.16
N ALA A 27 5.59 49.97 -9.93
CA ALA A 27 5.94 48.78 -10.71
C ALA A 27 6.22 47.56 -9.81
N VAL A 28 6.99 47.74 -8.73
CA VAL A 28 7.25 46.69 -7.74
C VAL A 28 5.97 46.23 -7.05
N ARG A 29 5.06 47.17 -6.70
CA ARG A 29 3.74 46.82 -6.14
C ARG A 29 2.90 46.00 -7.13
N ARG A 30 2.91 46.35 -8.42
CA ARG A 30 2.21 45.60 -9.47
C ARG A 30 2.76 44.19 -9.65
N LEU A 31 4.09 44.03 -9.70
CA LEU A 31 4.73 42.71 -9.80
C LEU A 31 4.42 41.83 -8.58
N ARG A 32 4.48 42.41 -7.37
CA ARG A 32 4.09 41.69 -6.13
C ARG A 32 2.61 41.32 -6.10
N ALA A 33 1.73 42.15 -6.66
CA ALA A 33 0.30 41.86 -6.74
C ALA A 33 0.01 40.69 -7.69
N ILE A 34 0.67 40.64 -8.85
CA ILE A 34 0.54 39.54 -9.82
C ILE A 34 1.06 38.24 -9.20
N ALA A 35 2.30 38.23 -8.69
CA ALA A 35 2.87 37.04 -8.05
C ALA A 35 2.10 36.61 -6.79
N GLY A 36 1.52 37.56 -6.06
CA GLY A 36 0.70 37.30 -4.88
C GLY A 36 -0.65 36.65 -5.18
N ASN A 37 -1.16 36.78 -6.41
CA ASN A 37 -2.46 36.21 -6.79
C ASN A 37 -2.35 34.82 -7.44
N GLU A 38 -1.25 34.52 -8.15
CA GLU A 38 -1.04 33.21 -8.79
C GLU A 38 -0.67 32.09 -7.81
N LEU A 39 0.13 32.41 -6.77
CA LEU A 39 0.55 31.44 -5.76
C LEU A 39 -0.60 30.82 -4.94
N PRO A 40 -1.60 31.58 -4.43
CA PRO A 40 -2.72 30.98 -3.72
C PRO A 40 -3.64 30.16 -4.64
N GLU A 41 -3.83 30.57 -5.90
CA GLU A 41 -4.60 29.81 -6.89
C GLU A 41 -3.96 28.46 -7.18
N LEU A 42 -2.64 28.44 -7.45
CA LEU A 42 -1.89 27.20 -7.67
C LEU A 42 -1.92 26.29 -6.44
N ARG A 43 -1.77 26.84 -5.24
CA ARG A 43 -1.89 26.07 -3.99
C ARG A 43 -3.27 25.47 -3.82
N HIS A 44 -4.32 26.22 -4.11
CA HIS A 44 -5.69 25.73 -4.03
C HIS A 44 -5.93 24.59 -5.02
N GLU A 45 -5.39 24.72 -6.23
CA GLU A 45 -5.47 23.69 -7.25
C GLU A 45 -4.72 22.41 -6.85
N VAL A 46 -3.50 22.53 -6.32
CA VAL A 46 -2.73 21.39 -5.77
C VAL A 46 -3.53 20.69 -4.68
N THR A 47 -4.04 21.43 -3.70
CA THR A 47 -4.86 20.86 -2.63
C THR A 47 -6.10 20.16 -3.17
N ARG A 48 -6.79 20.76 -4.16
CA ARG A 48 -7.97 20.15 -4.80
C ARG A 48 -7.63 18.83 -5.48
N LEU A 49 -6.50 18.78 -6.21
CA LEU A 49 -6.02 17.57 -6.86
C LEU A 49 -5.63 16.49 -5.83
N GLU A 50 -4.97 16.87 -4.74
CA GLU A 50 -4.63 15.95 -3.65
C GLU A 50 -5.88 15.37 -2.99
N LEU A 51 -6.91 16.20 -2.72
CA LEU A 51 -8.18 15.74 -2.16
C LEU A 51 -8.92 14.80 -3.10
N ASN A 52 -8.99 15.14 -4.40
CA ASN A 52 -9.63 14.28 -5.40
C ASN A 52 -8.89 12.94 -5.55
N ARG A 53 -7.56 12.97 -5.52
CA ARG A 53 -6.74 11.77 -5.55
C ARG A 53 -6.98 10.90 -4.32
N ALA A 54 -7.00 11.49 -3.13
CA ALA A 54 -7.29 10.78 -1.90
C ALA A 54 -8.70 10.15 -1.94
N GLU A 55 -9.68 10.85 -2.50
CA GLU A 55 -11.03 10.31 -2.65
C GLU A 55 -11.10 9.17 -3.68
N LEU A 56 -10.39 9.28 -4.81
CA LEU A 56 -10.27 8.19 -5.78
C LEU A 56 -9.56 6.96 -5.19
N GLU A 57 -8.48 7.16 -4.44
CA GLU A 57 -7.79 6.09 -3.71
C GLU A 57 -8.72 5.48 -2.65
N ARG A 58 -9.52 6.30 -1.97
CA ARG A 58 -10.56 5.87 -1.02
C ARG A 58 -11.71 5.14 -1.71
N LEU A 59 -11.98 5.36 -2.99
CA LEU A 59 -12.99 4.61 -3.74
C LEU A 59 -12.41 3.39 -4.47
N SER A 60 -11.09 3.35 -4.66
CA SER A 60 -10.42 2.20 -5.28
C SER A 60 -10.62 0.94 -4.44
N VAL A 61 -10.98 -0.14 -5.11
CA VAL A 61 -11.10 -1.49 -4.54
C VAL A 61 -9.81 -2.29 -4.75
N THR A 62 -8.89 -1.82 -5.59
CA THR A 62 -7.62 -2.46 -5.89
C THR A 62 -6.44 -1.73 -5.22
N ASP A 63 -5.37 -2.46 -4.97
CA ASP A 63 -4.07 -1.93 -4.53
C ASP A 63 -3.35 -1.27 -5.72
N PRO A 64 -2.95 0.01 -5.64
CA PRO A 64 -2.39 0.75 -6.76
C PRO A 64 -1.00 0.25 -7.18
N LEU A 65 -0.28 -0.44 -6.29
CA LEU A 65 1.03 -0.99 -6.62
C LEU A 65 0.89 -2.29 -7.42
N THR A 66 0.13 -3.24 -6.91
CA THR A 66 0.11 -4.63 -7.38
C THR A 66 -1.07 -4.95 -8.31
N GLY A 67 -2.13 -4.14 -8.29
CA GLY A 67 -3.34 -4.35 -9.09
C GLY A 67 -4.29 -5.41 -8.55
N VAL A 68 -3.91 -6.17 -7.52
CA VAL A 68 -4.83 -7.09 -6.82
C VAL A 68 -5.78 -6.33 -5.91
N TRP A 69 -6.74 -7.00 -5.27
CA TRP A 69 -7.65 -6.34 -4.36
C TRP A 69 -6.91 -5.73 -3.16
N ASN A 70 -7.42 -4.62 -2.63
CA ASN A 70 -6.85 -4.02 -1.43
C ASN A 70 -7.45 -4.63 -0.14
N TYR A 71 -6.83 -4.30 0.99
CA TYR A 71 -7.29 -4.73 2.32
C TYR A 71 -8.77 -4.41 2.59
N ARG A 72 -9.27 -3.26 2.14
CA ARG A 72 -10.67 -2.86 2.34
C ARG A 72 -11.65 -3.75 1.58
N TYR A 73 -11.33 -4.11 0.34
CA TYR A 73 -12.13 -5.06 -0.42
C TYR A 73 -12.06 -6.46 0.17
N LEU A 74 -10.88 -6.89 0.64
CA LEU A 74 -10.70 -8.17 1.34
C LEU A 74 -11.64 -8.31 2.54
N GLN A 75 -11.73 -7.29 3.40
CA GLN A 75 -12.62 -7.33 4.57
C GLN A 75 -14.08 -7.57 4.16
N LEU A 76 -14.56 -6.85 3.14
CA LEU A 76 -15.92 -6.99 2.64
C LEU A 76 -16.19 -8.39 2.09
N VAL A 77 -15.27 -8.94 1.28
CA VAL A 77 -15.45 -10.26 0.65
C VAL A 77 -15.30 -11.38 1.67
N LEU A 78 -14.36 -11.28 2.60
CA LEU A 78 -14.17 -12.29 3.64
C LEU A 78 -15.42 -12.48 4.48
N ASP A 79 -16.03 -11.39 4.96
CA ASP A 79 -17.28 -11.48 5.73
C ASP A 79 -18.40 -12.13 4.93
N ARG A 80 -18.53 -11.77 3.64
CA ARG A 80 -19.51 -12.36 2.73
C ARG A 80 -19.28 -13.85 2.52
N GLU A 81 -18.05 -14.26 2.24
CA GLU A 81 -17.72 -15.67 1.98
C GLU A 81 -17.85 -16.52 3.24
N VAL A 82 -17.51 -16.01 4.42
CA VAL A 82 -17.74 -16.69 5.70
C VAL A 82 -19.24 -16.94 5.93
N MET A 83 -20.08 -15.91 5.71
CA MET A 83 -21.54 -16.06 5.82
C MET A 83 -22.08 -17.08 4.82
N ARG A 84 -21.59 -17.05 3.59
CA ARG A 84 -21.97 -17.99 2.52
C ARG A 84 -21.57 -19.42 2.86
N ALA A 85 -20.31 -19.63 3.24
CA ALA A 85 -19.75 -20.93 3.61
C ALA A 85 -20.52 -21.55 4.78
N THR A 86 -20.77 -20.76 5.83
CA THR A 86 -21.57 -21.17 6.99
C THR A 86 -22.99 -21.54 6.61
N ARG A 87 -23.67 -20.70 5.81
CA ARG A 87 -25.07 -20.93 5.40
C ARG A 87 -25.24 -22.20 4.58
N PHE A 88 -24.28 -22.52 3.71
CA PHE A 88 -24.38 -23.66 2.80
C PHE A 88 -23.59 -24.89 3.26
N GLY A 89 -22.94 -24.83 4.42
CA GLY A 89 -22.10 -25.92 4.93
C GLY A 89 -20.92 -26.26 4.01
N ARG A 90 -20.39 -25.27 3.27
CA ARG A 90 -19.27 -25.45 2.33
C ARG A 90 -17.98 -24.96 2.98
N PRO A 91 -16.83 -25.62 2.73
CA PRO A 91 -15.57 -25.17 3.31
C PRO A 91 -15.10 -23.85 2.65
N LEU A 92 -14.38 -23.04 3.42
CA LEU A 92 -13.71 -21.83 2.92
C LEU A 92 -12.27 -21.85 3.42
N GLY A 93 -11.32 -21.92 2.49
CA GLY A 93 -9.90 -21.80 2.79
C GLY A 93 -9.46 -20.34 2.81
N LEU A 94 -8.56 -20.01 3.74
CA LEU A 94 -7.88 -18.73 3.83
C LEU A 94 -6.38 -18.97 3.94
N LEU A 95 -5.60 -18.32 3.07
CA LEU A 95 -4.15 -18.31 3.10
C LEU A 95 -3.67 -16.90 3.45
N MET A 96 -2.80 -16.78 4.45
CA MET A 96 -2.03 -15.58 4.74
C MET A 96 -0.60 -15.82 4.25
N LEU A 97 -0.06 -14.92 3.44
CA LEU A 97 1.23 -15.07 2.76
C LEU A 97 2.12 -13.89 3.11
N ASP A 98 3.41 -14.16 3.28
CA ASP A 98 4.43 -13.14 3.49
C ASP A 98 5.73 -13.53 2.79
N LEU A 99 6.38 -12.55 2.14
CA LEU A 99 7.61 -12.75 1.39
C LEU A 99 8.83 -12.76 2.31
N ASP A 100 9.55 -13.88 2.30
CA ASP A 100 10.72 -14.05 3.15
C ASP A 100 11.84 -13.08 2.73
N HIS A 101 12.46 -12.43 3.72
CA HIS A 101 13.58 -11.51 3.55
C HIS A 101 13.32 -10.31 2.60
N PHE A 102 12.06 -9.90 2.40
CA PHE A 102 11.72 -8.83 1.47
C PHE A 102 12.35 -7.46 1.84
N ARG A 103 12.63 -7.21 3.12
CA ARG A 103 13.44 -6.06 3.56
C ARG A 103 14.80 -5.97 2.84
N ALA A 104 15.49 -7.09 2.62
CA ALA A 104 16.78 -7.09 1.91
C ALA A 104 16.62 -6.70 0.43
N VAL A 105 15.48 -7.03 -0.17
CA VAL A 105 15.12 -6.59 -1.53
C VAL A 105 14.94 -5.07 -1.59
N ASN A 106 14.21 -4.51 -0.61
CA ASN A 106 14.07 -3.06 -0.45
C ASN A 106 15.43 -2.37 -0.29
N GLU A 107 16.31 -2.91 0.55
CA GLU A 107 17.64 -2.33 0.79
C GLU A 107 18.55 -2.40 -0.45
N ARG A 108 18.47 -3.48 -1.24
CA ARG A 108 19.30 -3.67 -2.46
C ARG A 108 18.80 -2.88 -3.68
N HIS A 109 17.48 -2.78 -3.88
CA HIS A 109 16.91 -2.24 -5.12
C HIS A 109 16.11 -0.94 -4.93
N GLY A 110 16.02 -0.44 -3.69
CA GLY A 110 15.18 0.70 -3.34
C GLY A 110 13.69 0.41 -3.50
N HIS A 111 12.86 1.38 -3.10
CA HIS A 111 11.41 1.23 -3.09
C HIS A 111 10.81 0.97 -4.48
N GLN A 112 11.37 1.56 -5.54
CA GLN A 112 10.87 1.33 -6.90
C GLN A 112 11.15 -0.10 -7.39
N GLY A 113 12.35 -0.62 -7.13
CA GLY A 113 12.72 -1.99 -7.51
C GLY A 113 11.93 -3.03 -6.72
N ALA A 114 11.81 -2.85 -5.40
CA ALA A 114 10.97 -3.70 -4.57
C ALA A 114 9.49 -3.64 -4.97
N GLY A 115 8.99 -2.46 -5.36
CA GLY A 115 7.65 -2.33 -5.92
C GLY A 115 7.44 -3.09 -7.22
N ALA A 116 8.48 -3.20 -8.07
CA ALA A 116 8.45 -4.04 -9.26
C ALA A 116 8.40 -5.54 -8.90
N VAL A 117 9.17 -5.96 -7.89
CA VAL A 117 9.13 -7.34 -7.39
C VAL A 117 7.74 -7.68 -6.83
N LEU A 118 7.12 -6.80 -6.03
CA LEU A 118 5.75 -7.03 -5.52
C LEU A 118 4.71 -7.16 -6.62
N ARG A 119 4.82 -6.37 -7.69
CA ARG A 119 3.95 -6.48 -8.87
C ARG A 119 4.09 -7.85 -9.53
N GLU A 120 5.32 -8.29 -9.74
CA GLU A 120 5.60 -9.58 -10.36
C GLU A 120 5.14 -10.76 -9.49
N VAL A 121 5.35 -10.69 -8.18
CA VAL A 121 4.81 -11.67 -7.22
C VAL A 121 3.29 -11.74 -7.34
N ALA A 122 2.60 -10.60 -7.27
CA ALA A 122 1.14 -10.57 -7.31
C ALA A 122 0.59 -11.18 -8.61
N GLN A 123 1.22 -10.88 -9.75
CA GLN A 123 0.87 -11.48 -11.05
C GLN A 123 1.07 -13.00 -11.05
N ARG A 124 2.20 -13.49 -10.53
CA ARG A 124 2.47 -14.93 -10.43
C ARG A 124 1.45 -15.63 -9.54
N LEU A 125 1.17 -15.09 -8.36
CA LEU A 125 0.16 -15.65 -7.45
C LEU A 125 -1.23 -15.69 -8.11
N ALA A 126 -1.61 -14.64 -8.85
CA ALA A 126 -2.88 -14.59 -9.57
C ALA A 126 -3.02 -15.66 -10.67
N LEU A 127 -1.92 -16.03 -11.34
CA LEU A 127 -1.91 -17.11 -12.34
C LEU A 127 -2.05 -18.50 -11.72
N GLU A 128 -1.70 -18.64 -10.44
CA GLU A 128 -1.70 -19.91 -9.72
C GLU A 128 -3.01 -20.18 -8.96
N ILE A 129 -4.00 -19.29 -9.05
CA ILE A 129 -5.31 -19.44 -8.39
C ILE A 129 -6.45 -19.40 -9.42
N ARG A 130 -7.65 -19.85 -9.02
CA ARG A 130 -8.83 -19.87 -9.89
C ARG A 130 -9.45 -18.48 -9.96
N GLN A 131 -10.22 -18.22 -11.01
CA GLN A 131 -10.96 -16.96 -11.17
C GLN A 131 -11.95 -16.67 -10.02
N VAL A 132 -12.46 -17.72 -9.37
CA VAL A 132 -13.37 -17.58 -8.22
C VAL A 132 -12.64 -17.31 -6.90
N ASP A 133 -11.33 -17.53 -6.87
CA ASP A 133 -10.49 -17.26 -5.71
C ASP A 133 -10.21 -15.74 -5.64
N THR A 134 -10.03 -15.22 -4.43
CA THR A 134 -9.77 -13.79 -4.23
C THR A 134 -8.36 -13.61 -3.71
N ILE A 135 -7.52 -12.86 -4.41
CA ILE A 135 -6.21 -12.40 -3.91
C ILE A 135 -6.27 -10.92 -3.56
N ALA A 136 -5.79 -10.58 -2.37
CA ALA A 136 -5.70 -9.21 -1.90
C ALA A 136 -4.34 -8.93 -1.25
N ARG A 137 -3.85 -7.70 -1.37
CA ARG A 137 -2.70 -7.23 -0.60
C ARG A 137 -3.17 -6.80 0.78
N TYR A 138 -2.63 -7.44 1.81
CA TYR A 138 -2.98 -7.17 3.20
C TYR A 138 -2.27 -5.92 3.72
N GLY A 139 -0.98 -5.79 3.41
CA GLY A 139 -0.14 -4.64 3.73
C GLY A 139 1.33 -4.95 3.47
N GLY A 140 2.19 -3.96 3.17
CA GLY A 140 3.61 -4.21 2.96
C GLY A 140 3.89 -5.30 1.91
N GLU A 141 4.56 -6.38 2.32
CA GLU A 141 4.82 -7.60 1.52
C GLU A 141 3.83 -8.75 1.75
N GLU A 142 2.74 -8.51 2.48
CA GLU A 142 1.76 -9.53 2.87
C GLU A 142 0.55 -9.58 1.92
N PHE A 143 0.11 -10.80 1.62
CA PHE A 143 -1.06 -11.09 0.79
C PHE A 143 -2.02 -12.03 1.51
N VAL A 144 -3.30 -11.94 1.18
CA VAL A 144 -4.33 -12.90 1.60
C VAL A 144 -5.01 -13.48 0.37
N ILE A 145 -5.22 -14.79 0.40
CA ILE A 145 -6.00 -15.50 -0.62
C ILE A 145 -7.19 -16.20 0.04
N LEU A 146 -8.38 -15.97 -0.51
CA LEU A 146 -9.61 -16.68 -0.15
C LEU A 146 -9.92 -17.74 -1.20
N LEU A 147 -10.19 -18.97 -0.74
CA LEU A 147 -10.45 -20.14 -1.56
C LEU A 147 -11.85 -20.68 -1.24
N PRO A 148 -12.91 -20.17 -1.89
CA PRO A 148 -14.26 -20.70 -1.71
C PRO A 148 -14.33 -22.19 -2.06
N GLU A 149 -15.15 -22.93 -1.31
CA GLU A 149 -15.39 -24.36 -1.54
C GLU A 149 -14.10 -25.21 -1.51
N THR A 150 -13.14 -24.81 -0.67
CA THR A 150 -11.84 -25.46 -0.55
C THR A 150 -11.59 -25.89 0.89
N ASP A 151 -11.36 -27.18 1.08
CA ASP A 151 -11.04 -27.79 2.37
C ASP A 151 -9.54 -27.69 2.72
N ALA A 152 -9.13 -28.26 3.86
CA ALA A 152 -7.74 -28.21 4.33
C ALA A 152 -6.74 -28.86 3.35
N ALA A 153 -7.11 -29.98 2.72
CA ALA A 153 -6.26 -30.65 1.75
C ALA A 153 -6.11 -29.83 0.47
N GLY A 154 -7.20 -29.20 -0.01
CA GLY A 154 -7.18 -28.29 -1.14
C GLY A 154 -6.36 -27.03 -0.85
N ALA A 155 -6.55 -26.41 0.32
CA ALA A 155 -5.80 -25.24 0.74
C ALA A 155 -4.29 -25.52 0.84
N ALA A 156 -3.90 -26.67 1.37
CA ALA A 156 -2.50 -27.11 1.42
C ALA A 156 -1.90 -27.27 0.01
N LYS A 157 -2.63 -27.91 -0.92
CA LYS A 157 -2.17 -28.05 -2.32
C LYS A 157 -1.97 -26.69 -3.01
N VAL A 158 -2.87 -25.74 -2.78
CA VAL A 158 -2.73 -24.38 -3.31
C VAL A 158 -1.51 -23.70 -2.67
N ALA A 159 -1.35 -23.79 -1.35
CA ALA A 159 -0.21 -23.19 -0.66
C ALA A 159 1.14 -23.75 -1.16
N GLU A 160 1.27 -25.07 -1.32
CA GLU A 160 2.46 -25.69 -1.90
C GLU A 160 2.77 -25.19 -3.30
N ARG A 161 1.75 -25.09 -4.15
CA ARG A 161 1.88 -24.58 -5.52
C ARG A 161 2.37 -23.13 -5.54
N LEU A 162 1.83 -22.28 -4.66
CA LEU A 162 2.24 -20.87 -4.54
C LEU A 162 3.69 -20.74 -4.05
N CYS A 163 4.08 -21.49 -3.00
CA CYS A 163 5.47 -21.52 -2.54
C CYS A 163 6.42 -21.94 -3.67
N TYR A 164 6.06 -22.98 -4.43
CA TYR A 164 6.86 -23.46 -5.56
C TYR A 164 6.98 -22.42 -6.68
N ALA A 165 5.88 -21.77 -7.06
CA ALA A 165 5.84 -20.76 -8.11
C ALA A 165 6.70 -19.54 -7.77
N VAL A 166 6.68 -19.09 -6.51
CA VAL A 166 7.55 -17.99 -6.05
C VAL A 166 9.00 -18.45 -5.99
N ARG A 167 9.30 -19.59 -5.35
CA ARG A 167 10.68 -20.11 -5.20
C ARG A 167 11.40 -20.31 -6.54
N ARG A 168 10.68 -20.78 -7.56
CA ARG A 168 11.24 -21.00 -8.90
C ARG A 168 11.26 -19.77 -9.78
N GLY A 169 10.59 -18.71 -9.35
CA GLY A 169 10.53 -17.47 -10.07
C GLY A 169 11.86 -16.71 -9.97
N THR A 170 12.35 -16.21 -11.10
CA THR A 170 13.42 -15.20 -11.10
C THR A 170 12.75 -13.84 -10.95
N PHE A 171 13.09 -13.06 -9.91
CA PHE A 171 12.58 -11.71 -9.72
C PHE A 171 13.70 -10.68 -9.92
N GLY A 172 13.36 -9.40 -10.07
CA GLY A 172 14.34 -8.32 -10.23
C GLY A 172 14.69 -8.06 -11.70
N THR A 173 15.91 -7.59 -11.97
CA THR A 173 16.34 -7.30 -13.34
C THR A 173 17.11 -8.48 -13.94
N ALA A 174 17.19 -8.55 -15.26
CA ALA A 174 17.96 -9.59 -15.94
C ALA A 174 19.45 -9.60 -15.53
N THR A 175 19.99 -8.44 -15.15
CA THR A 175 21.38 -8.27 -14.72
C THR A 175 21.56 -8.40 -13.21
N ASP A 176 20.48 -8.37 -12.43
CA ASP A 176 20.52 -8.46 -10.97
C ASP A 176 19.31 -9.25 -10.40
N PRO A 177 19.31 -10.59 -10.56
CA PRO A 177 18.20 -11.42 -10.12
C PRO A 177 18.14 -11.54 -8.60
N VAL A 178 16.90 -11.63 -8.09
CA VAL A 178 16.57 -11.71 -6.67
C VAL A 178 15.94 -13.07 -6.39
N PRO A 179 16.62 -13.96 -5.63
CA PRO A 179 15.97 -15.15 -5.11
C PRO A 179 14.93 -14.72 -4.06
N LEU A 180 13.73 -15.28 -4.16
CA LEU A 180 12.63 -14.95 -3.26
C LEU A 180 11.88 -16.23 -2.87
N THR A 181 11.48 -16.30 -1.62
CA THR A 181 10.66 -17.38 -1.07
C THR A 181 9.53 -16.78 -0.25
N MET A 182 8.60 -17.61 0.22
CA MET A 182 7.50 -17.14 1.05
C MET A 182 7.08 -18.15 2.11
N ALA A 183 6.61 -17.59 3.22
CA ALA A 183 5.91 -18.31 4.26
C ALA A 183 4.39 -18.18 4.03
N ILE A 184 3.65 -19.26 4.27
CA ILE A 184 2.19 -19.29 4.15
C ILE A 184 1.57 -19.89 5.42
N GLY A 185 0.55 -19.23 5.96
CA GLY A 185 -0.33 -19.79 6.98
C GLY A 185 -1.70 -20.11 6.39
N THR A 186 -2.18 -21.34 6.56
CA THR A 186 -3.51 -21.75 6.09
C THR A 186 -4.48 -21.91 7.24
N ALA A 187 -5.74 -21.55 7.04
CA ALA A 187 -6.87 -21.87 7.92
C ALA A 187 -8.12 -22.16 7.09
N VAL A 188 -9.01 -23.01 7.61
CA VAL A 188 -10.21 -23.47 6.89
C VAL A 188 -11.44 -23.42 7.80
N LEU A 189 -12.50 -22.76 7.32
CA LEU A 189 -13.82 -22.81 7.95
C LEU A 189 -14.52 -24.13 7.57
N PRO A 190 -15.19 -24.83 8.50
CA PRO A 190 -15.42 -24.46 9.91
C PRO A 190 -14.38 -24.98 10.92
N GLY A 191 -13.35 -25.70 10.48
CA GLY A 191 -12.39 -26.35 11.38
C GLY A 191 -11.58 -25.39 12.26
N ASP A 192 -11.21 -24.23 11.71
CA ASP A 192 -10.25 -23.30 12.32
C ASP A 192 -10.87 -21.96 12.75
N GLY A 193 -12.19 -21.86 12.65
CA GLY A 193 -12.95 -20.67 13.01
C GLY A 193 -14.32 -20.63 12.36
N THR A 194 -15.22 -19.85 12.96
CA THR A 194 -16.60 -19.66 12.50
C THR A 194 -16.86 -18.25 11.95
N HIS A 195 -15.92 -17.32 12.17
CA HIS A 195 -16.02 -15.92 11.75
C HIS A 195 -14.71 -15.42 11.12
N ALA A 196 -14.80 -14.35 10.33
CA ALA A 196 -13.67 -13.75 9.62
C ALA A 196 -12.45 -13.49 10.52
N THR A 197 -12.68 -12.90 11.70
CA THR A 197 -11.62 -12.56 12.66
C THR A 197 -10.92 -13.80 13.20
N THR A 198 -11.67 -14.85 13.55
CA THR A 198 -11.11 -16.11 14.05
C THR A 198 -10.30 -16.84 12.97
N LEU A 199 -10.79 -16.82 11.73
CA LEU A 199 -10.13 -17.47 10.60
C LEU A 199 -8.81 -16.77 10.23
N LEU A 200 -8.82 -15.43 10.17
CA LEU A 200 -7.60 -14.64 9.97
C LEU A 200 -6.58 -14.88 11.08
N ARG A 201 -6.99 -14.90 12.34
CA ARG A 201 -6.09 -15.19 13.47
C ARG A 201 -5.49 -16.59 13.39
N ALA A 202 -6.26 -17.59 12.95
CA ALA A 202 -5.75 -18.95 12.78
C ALA A 202 -4.68 -19.02 11.67
N ALA A 203 -4.93 -18.36 10.53
CA ALA A 203 -3.97 -18.29 9.44
C ALA A 203 -2.71 -17.49 9.83
N ASP A 204 -2.85 -16.39 10.57
CA ASP A 204 -1.72 -15.62 11.09
C ASP A 204 -0.82 -16.43 12.03
N ARG A 205 -1.40 -17.19 12.98
CA ARG A 205 -0.62 -18.11 13.84
C ARG A 205 0.11 -19.17 13.03
N ALA A 206 -0.54 -19.69 11.99
CA ALA A 206 0.06 -20.66 11.09
C ALA A 206 1.22 -20.04 10.28
N LEU A 207 1.06 -18.81 9.80
CA LEU A 207 2.12 -18.06 9.12
C LEU A 207 3.31 -17.83 10.05
N ALA A 208 3.05 -17.42 11.30
CA ALA A 208 4.09 -17.24 12.30
C ALA A 208 4.85 -18.54 12.60
N ARG A 209 4.19 -19.71 12.56
CA ARG A 209 4.87 -21.02 12.63
C ARG A 209 5.74 -21.27 11.41
N ALA A 210 5.25 -21.00 10.20
CA ALA A 210 6.03 -21.15 8.97
C ALA A 210 7.31 -20.28 9.00
N LYS A 211 7.19 -19.00 9.42
CA LYS A 211 8.33 -18.10 9.61
C LYS A 211 9.33 -18.61 10.66
N ARG A 212 8.85 -19.05 11.83
CA ARG A 212 9.71 -19.62 12.88
C ARG A 212 10.43 -20.90 12.45
N ALA A 213 9.86 -21.65 11.52
CA ALA A 213 10.47 -22.85 10.93
C ALA A 213 11.44 -22.53 9.77
N GLY A 214 11.79 -21.26 9.56
CA GLY A 214 12.77 -20.82 8.56
C GLY A 214 12.17 -20.35 7.23
N GLY A 215 10.86 -20.13 7.16
CA GLY A 215 10.19 -19.68 5.94
C GLY A 215 10.11 -20.76 4.86
N ASP A 216 9.88 -20.32 3.62
CA ASP A 216 9.84 -21.13 2.40
C ASP A 216 8.97 -22.39 2.49
N ARG A 217 7.81 -22.25 3.14
CA ARG A 217 6.86 -23.33 3.41
C ARG A 217 5.49 -22.81 3.76
N PHE A 218 4.52 -23.71 3.78
CA PHE A 218 3.25 -23.46 4.44
C PHE A 218 3.18 -24.18 5.79
N CYS A 219 2.35 -23.66 6.69
CA CYS A 219 1.90 -24.38 7.88
C CYS A 219 0.38 -24.32 7.97
N GLY A 220 -0.20 -25.41 8.44
CA GLY A 220 -1.61 -25.47 8.84
C GLY A 220 -1.84 -25.01 10.27
N PRO A 221 -3.11 -24.96 10.70
CA PRO A 221 -3.51 -24.78 12.10
C PRO A 221 -2.89 -25.87 12.98
N ASP A 222 -2.49 -25.51 14.20
CA ASP A 222 -1.99 -26.48 15.17
C ASP A 222 -3.19 -27.11 15.90
N PRO A 223 -3.36 -28.45 15.85
CA PRO A 223 -4.41 -29.15 16.59
C PRO A 223 -4.39 -28.89 18.10
N ALA A 224 -3.23 -28.52 18.67
CA ALA A 224 -3.08 -28.21 20.10
C ALA A 224 -3.57 -26.79 20.46
N GLU A 225 -3.71 -25.88 19.49
CA GLU A 225 -4.13 -24.49 19.71
C GLU A 225 -5.63 -24.28 19.51
N THR A 226 -6.35 -25.22 18.88
CA THR A 226 -7.77 -25.11 18.50
C THR A 226 -8.74 -25.09 19.69
N GLY A 227 -8.24 -25.25 20.93
CA GLY A 227 -9.03 -25.33 22.17
C GLY A 227 -8.93 -24.15 23.14
N SER A 228 -8.19 -23.08 22.84
CA SER A 228 -8.05 -21.94 23.77
C SER A 228 -8.95 -20.75 23.38
N PRO A 229 -9.94 -20.35 24.20
CA PRO A 229 -10.75 -19.15 23.98
C PRO A 229 -9.99 -17.84 24.30
N ALA A 230 -8.71 -17.92 24.68
CA ALA A 230 -7.97 -16.83 25.28
C ALA A 230 -6.83 -16.35 24.38
N ASP A 231 -7.15 -15.67 23.28
CA ASP A 231 -6.25 -14.61 22.83
C ASP A 231 -7.01 -13.53 22.07
N ASN A 232 -7.42 -12.50 22.82
CA ASN A 232 -7.96 -11.26 22.27
C ASN A 232 -6.85 -10.21 22.07
N ARG A 233 -5.60 -10.64 21.93
CA ARG A 233 -4.51 -9.75 21.52
C ARG A 233 -4.85 -9.14 20.15
N PRO A 234 -4.74 -7.80 20.00
CA PRO A 234 -4.80 -7.19 18.70
C PRO A 234 -3.70 -7.80 17.82
N ILE A 235 -4.04 -8.07 16.55
CA ILE A 235 -3.07 -8.54 15.54
C ILE A 235 -1.96 -7.49 15.51
N ALA A 236 -0.74 -7.87 15.92
CA ALA A 236 0.40 -6.98 15.96
C ALA A 236 0.76 -6.62 14.51
N GLY A 237 0.50 -5.36 14.12
CA GLY A 237 0.67 -4.89 12.73
C GLY A 237 -0.40 -3.88 12.26
N LEU A 238 -1.44 -3.60 13.06
CA LEU A 238 -2.60 -2.79 12.67
C LEU A 238 -2.37 -1.26 12.50
N HIS A 239 -1.15 -0.74 12.41
CA HIS A 239 -0.89 0.68 12.15
C HIS A 239 0.00 0.87 10.92
N GLY A 240 -0.62 0.71 9.76
CA GLY A 240 -0.20 1.32 8.51
C GLY A 240 -1.37 2.10 7.93
N THR A 241 -1.77 3.20 8.56
CA THR A 241 -2.53 4.25 7.87
C THR A 241 -1.73 4.67 6.64
N PRO A 242 -2.29 4.62 5.42
CA PRO A 242 -1.67 5.28 4.28
C PRO A 242 -1.82 6.78 4.50
N GLY A 243 -0.77 7.44 4.99
CA GLY A 243 -0.86 8.87 5.29
C GLY A 243 0.36 9.55 5.91
N ASP A 244 1.48 8.87 6.13
CA ASP A 244 2.67 9.54 6.69
C ASP A 244 3.95 9.08 5.99
N ILE A 245 4.15 9.62 4.78
CA ILE A 245 5.46 9.66 4.11
C ILE A 245 5.69 11.10 3.67
N THR A 246 5.87 11.98 4.64
CA THR A 246 6.50 13.30 4.44
C THR A 246 7.57 13.50 5.51
N ARG A 247 8.75 12.96 5.23
CA ARG A 247 10.05 13.61 5.50
C ARG A 247 11.19 12.87 4.80
#